data_AF-A0A9C5Z6C7-F1
#
_entry.id   AF-A0A9C5Z6C7-F1
#
_cell.length_a   1.000
_cell.length_b   1.000
_cell.length_c   1.000
_cell.angle_alpha   90.00
_cell.angle_beta   90.00
_cell.angle_gamma   90.00
#
_symmetry.space_group_name_H-M   'P 1'
#
loop_
_entity.id
_entity.type
_entity.pdbx_description
1 polymer ?
#
loop_
_entity_poly.entity_id
_entity_poly.type
_entity_poly.pdbx_seq_one_letter_code
_entity_poly.pdbx_strand_id
1 'polypeptide(L)'
;MQSFPTYLCSKFWVGWVLSVQDMEFFFDCGLCEANRVLQSILTRNFENVTVNVSQCPNLSASEYGLMDIGLGGCPTLLELGGAPYLLPKVQKDKLYDIKAICRKSMGEGKILAVGAGAGPYPLRNTNCEGIFNLSISAQDEIKNGSYTAKITGLQEDCLLEPIPDTETRCALLLNLYVCRGEPGPVLKINCKKRTGHMNFIECIRKGLYEKYQDKCVGLGGLFLLKNGKAHQHVMRDFSRSPIHTESELNQWLKFFEMPGTLHAVGTLVTHEHDLDLRLQHFHSFSRTKWGGHYHYDTTPDTIEYEAYFNVAERIVRVDKPKTTHKFGRD
;
A
#
# COMPACT_ATOMS: atom_id res chain seq x y z
N MET A 1 -48.01 13.20 19.63
CA MET A 1 -47.98 12.27 18.48
C MET A 1 -47.66 13.09 17.24
N GLN A 2 -46.38 13.22 16.90
CA GLN A 2 -45.91 13.74 15.61
C GLN A 2 -44.52 13.16 15.38
N SER A 3 -44.46 12.15 14.53
CA SER A 3 -43.28 11.39 14.14
C SER A 3 -42.61 12.05 12.95
N PHE A 4 -41.31 12.34 13.06
CA PHE A 4 -40.45 12.68 11.93
C PHE A 4 -40.15 11.43 11.10
N PRO A 5 -40.22 11.48 9.76
CA PRO A 5 -39.78 10.36 8.93
C PRO A 5 -38.25 10.34 8.85
N THR A 6 -37.68 9.24 9.32
CA THR A 6 -36.32 8.77 9.03
C THR A 6 -36.13 8.61 7.52
N TYR A 7 -35.20 9.36 6.93
CA TYR A 7 -34.77 9.13 5.56
C TYR A 7 -33.94 7.84 5.51
N LEU A 8 -34.48 6.83 4.80
CA LEU A 8 -33.82 5.57 4.48
C LEU A 8 -32.53 5.83 3.71
N CYS A 9 -31.39 5.48 4.32
CA CYS A 9 -30.14 5.22 3.64
C CYS A 9 -30.14 3.76 3.17
N SER A 10 -30.76 3.47 2.03
CA SER A 10 -30.80 2.10 1.50
C SER A 10 -30.88 2.06 -0.02
N LYS A 11 -29.94 2.69 -0.73
CA LYS A 11 -29.74 2.49 -2.19
C LYS A 11 -28.29 2.73 -2.63
N PHE A 12 -27.36 1.86 -2.24
CA PHE A 12 -26.08 1.67 -2.97
C PHE A 12 -25.59 0.23 -2.84
N TRP A 13 -26.40 -0.73 -3.28
CA TRP A 13 -25.94 -2.08 -3.59
C TRP A 13 -26.51 -2.44 -4.97
N VAL A 14 -25.86 -1.92 -6.02
CA VAL A 14 -26.02 -2.48 -7.36
C VAL A 14 -24.96 -3.56 -7.48
N GLY A 15 -25.40 -4.80 -7.63
CA GLY A 15 -24.54 -5.97 -7.74
C GLY A 15 -23.58 -5.87 -8.90
N TRP A 16 -22.33 -5.52 -8.60
CA TRP A 16 -21.22 -5.80 -9.49
C TRP A 16 -20.71 -7.19 -9.16
N VAL A 17 -20.83 -8.12 -10.12
CA VAL A 17 -20.05 -9.35 -10.09
C VAL A 17 -18.60 -8.94 -10.33
N LEU A 18 -17.91 -8.53 -9.26
CA LEU A 18 -16.46 -8.32 -9.30
C LEU A 18 -15.83 -9.67 -9.62
N SER A 19 -15.11 -9.75 -10.74
CA SER A 19 -14.25 -10.90 -11.00
C SER A 19 -13.18 -10.95 -9.92
N VAL A 20 -13.06 -12.10 -9.27
CA VAL A 20 -12.03 -12.40 -8.29
C VAL A 20 -11.25 -13.58 -8.84
N GLN A 21 -9.94 -13.40 -8.99
CA GLN A 21 -9.00 -14.45 -9.35
C GLN A 21 -8.09 -14.65 -8.16
N ASP A 22 -8.11 -15.86 -7.60
CA ASP A 22 -7.25 -16.23 -6.47
C ASP A 22 -6.08 -17.04 -7.02
N MET A 23 -4.88 -16.68 -6.60
CA MET A 23 -3.66 -17.44 -6.87
C MET A 23 -2.93 -17.65 -5.55
N GLU A 24 -2.83 -18.89 -5.11
CA GLU A 24 -1.90 -19.26 -4.03
C GLU A 24 -0.46 -19.11 -4.55
N PHE A 25 0.47 -18.58 -3.74
CA PHE A 25 1.85 -18.40 -4.20
C PHE A 25 2.48 -19.76 -4.55
N PHE A 26 3.27 -19.79 -5.61
CA PHE A 26 4.02 -20.97 -6.05
C PHE A 26 5.36 -21.17 -5.30
N PHE A 27 5.70 -20.31 -4.34
CA PHE A 27 6.91 -20.49 -3.53
C PHE A 27 6.87 -19.74 -2.19
N ASP A 28 6.65 -20.47 -1.10
CA ASP A 28 6.97 -20.00 0.24
C ASP A 28 8.47 -20.22 0.50
N CYS A 29 9.25 -19.13 0.45
CA CYS A 29 10.67 -19.21 0.83
C CYS A 29 10.87 -19.30 2.35
N GLY A 30 9.83 -19.05 3.14
CA GLY A 30 9.93 -18.98 4.59
C GLY A 30 10.77 -17.81 5.10
N LEU A 31 10.47 -17.35 6.31
CA LEU A 31 11.13 -16.17 6.89
C LEU A 31 12.64 -16.37 7.08
N CYS A 32 13.10 -17.58 7.42
CA CYS A 32 14.51 -17.86 7.65
C CYS A 32 15.37 -17.79 6.38
N GLU A 33 14.85 -18.28 5.24
CA GLU A 33 15.55 -18.14 3.96
C GLU A 33 15.51 -16.70 3.47
N ALA A 34 14.32 -16.07 3.52
CA ALA A 34 14.14 -14.67 3.16
C ALA A 34 15.10 -13.77 3.94
N ASN A 35 15.29 -14.00 5.24
CA ASN A 35 16.27 -13.28 6.05
C ASN A 35 17.68 -13.32 5.43
N ARG A 36 18.23 -14.53 5.21
CA ARG A 36 19.59 -14.69 4.68
C ARG A 36 19.76 -14.05 3.30
N VAL A 37 18.74 -14.21 2.45
CA VAL A 37 18.72 -13.66 1.10
C VAL A 37 18.70 -12.13 1.15
N LEU A 38 17.79 -11.54 1.93
CA LEU A 38 17.65 -10.09 2.05
C LEU A 38 18.87 -9.45 2.71
N GLN A 39 19.49 -10.10 3.71
CA GLN A 39 20.75 -9.63 4.29
C GLN A 39 21.82 -9.50 3.19
N SER A 40 21.99 -10.51 2.33
CA SER A 40 22.97 -10.48 1.25
C SER A 40 22.67 -9.41 0.21
N ILE A 41 21.40 -9.26 -0.18
CA ILE A 41 20.96 -8.27 -1.18
C ILE A 41 21.20 -6.85 -0.68
N LEU A 42 20.71 -6.54 0.52
CA LEU A 42 20.74 -5.19 1.06
C LEU A 42 22.16 -4.72 1.38
N THR A 43 23.05 -5.61 1.85
CA THR A 43 24.48 -5.27 2.10
C THR A 43 25.24 -4.84 0.84
N ARG A 44 24.74 -5.17 -0.37
CA ARG A 44 25.33 -4.68 -1.63
C ARG A 44 24.95 -3.23 -1.94
N ASN A 45 23.91 -2.70 -1.31
CA ASN A 45 23.30 -1.42 -1.64
C ASN A 45 23.25 -0.43 -0.47
N PHE A 46 23.47 -0.91 0.76
CA PHE A 46 23.51 -0.12 1.99
C PHE A 46 24.71 -0.53 2.84
N GLU A 47 25.31 0.45 3.53
CA GLU A 47 26.51 0.22 4.34
C GLU A 47 26.20 -0.55 5.63
N ASN A 48 25.14 -0.16 6.34
CA ASN A 48 24.78 -0.74 7.62
C ASN A 48 23.47 -1.51 7.49
N VAL A 49 23.54 -2.84 7.48
CA VAL A 49 22.37 -3.69 7.22
C VAL A 49 22.27 -4.80 8.25
N THR A 50 21.09 -4.91 8.84
CA THR A 50 20.72 -6.04 9.67
C THR A 50 19.34 -6.53 9.24
N VAL A 51 19.24 -7.81 8.88
CA VAL A 51 17.98 -8.51 8.66
C VAL A 51 17.88 -9.64 9.69
N ASN A 52 16.72 -9.75 10.34
CA ASN A 52 16.46 -10.79 11.32
C ASN A 52 15.04 -11.33 11.18
N VAL A 53 14.84 -12.58 11.58
CA VAL A 53 13.51 -13.09 11.93
C VAL A 53 13.36 -12.89 13.43
N SER A 54 12.38 -12.09 13.84
CA SER A 54 12.10 -11.84 15.25
C SER A 54 10.60 -11.90 15.51
N GLN A 55 10.20 -12.07 16.77
CA GLN A 55 8.82 -11.81 17.16
C GLN A 55 8.44 -10.38 16.78
N CYS A 56 7.26 -10.23 16.18
CA CYS A 56 6.72 -8.94 15.80
C CYS A 56 6.57 -8.08 17.06
N PRO A 57 7.12 -6.85 17.09
CA PRO A 57 6.79 -5.92 18.16
C PRO A 57 5.30 -5.57 18.06
N ASN A 58 4.73 -4.99 19.12
CA ASN A 58 3.36 -4.50 19.05
C ASN A 58 3.25 -3.34 18.04
N LEU A 59 2.81 -3.63 16.82
CA LEU A 59 2.68 -2.63 15.75
C LEU A 59 1.53 -1.65 15.97
N SER A 60 0.67 -1.87 16.97
CA SER A 60 -0.31 -0.87 17.39
C SER A 60 0.26 0.18 18.33
N ALA A 61 1.52 0.01 18.78
CA ALA A 61 2.20 1.02 19.57
C ALA A 61 2.34 2.31 18.75
N SER A 62 2.34 3.45 19.43
CA SER A 62 2.34 4.76 18.77
C SER A 62 3.50 4.92 17.79
N GLU A 63 4.67 4.34 18.09
CA GLU A 63 5.85 4.33 17.22
C GLU A 63 5.54 3.85 15.79
N TYR A 64 4.65 2.86 15.63
CA TYR A 64 4.33 2.22 14.35
C TYR A 64 2.96 2.63 13.81
N GLY A 65 1.96 2.71 14.70
CA GLY A 65 0.64 3.26 14.39
C GLY A 65 -0.30 2.35 13.58
N LEU A 66 -0.05 1.04 13.48
CA LEU A 66 -0.99 0.12 12.83
C LEU A 66 -2.25 -0.11 13.68
N MET A 67 -3.34 -0.52 13.04
CA MET A 67 -4.60 -0.80 13.73
C MET A 67 -4.65 -2.16 14.42
N ASP A 68 -3.58 -2.95 14.33
CA ASP A 68 -3.45 -4.23 15.02
C ASP A 68 -2.01 -4.48 15.48
N ILE A 69 -1.84 -5.52 16.31
CA ILE A 69 -0.59 -5.75 17.05
C ILE A 69 0.51 -6.45 16.23
N GLY A 70 0.17 -7.07 15.10
CA GLY A 70 1.12 -7.84 14.30
C GLY A 70 0.71 -8.02 12.84
N LEU A 71 1.51 -8.79 12.11
CA LEU A 71 1.32 -9.09 10.67
C LEU A 71 1.05 -10.58 10.42
N GLY A 72 0.72 -11.34 11.46
CA GLY A 72 0.49 -12.79 11.39
C GLY A 72 -0.92 -13.19 10.97
N GLY A 73 -1.04 -14.46 10.61
CA GLY A 73 -2.29 -15.15 10.28
C GLY A 73 -2.75 -14.91 8.84
N CYS A 74 -2.69 -15.95 8.00
CA CYS A 74 -3.12 -15.95 6.60
C CYS A 74 -2.64 -14.72 5.79
N PRO A 75 -1.32 -14.43 5.78
CA PRO A 75 -0.75 -13.30 5.06
C PRO A 75 -1.10 -13.36 3.57
N THR A 76 -1.83 -12.38 3.07
CA THR A 76 -2.42 -12.34 1.72
C THR A 76 -2.14 -10.99 1.06
N LEU A 77 -1.65 -11.00 -0.18
CA LEU A 77 -1.68 -9.79 -1.01
C LEU A 77 -3.06 -9.62 -1.65
N LEU A 78 -3.53 -8.40 -1.76
CA LEU A 78 -4.78 -8.07 -2.43
C LEU A 78 -4.54 -6.94 -3.43
N GLU A 79 -4.80 -7.23 -4.70
CA GLU A 79 -4.64 -6.31 -5.84
C GLU A 79 -6.01 -6.02 -6.45
N LEU A 80 -6.47 -4.78 -6.33
CA LEU A 80 -7.75 -4.32 -6.84
C LEU A 80 -7.55 -3.28 -7.94
N GLY A 81 -8.29 -3.42 -9.04
CA GLY A 81 -8.31 -2.43 -10.12
C GLY A 81 -6.92 -2.23 -10.73
N GLY A 82 -6.53 -1.00 -11.04
CA GLY A 82 -5.18 -0.70 -11.52
C GLY A 82 -5.04 0.68 -12.16
N ALA A 83 -3.80 1.05 -12.50
CA ALA A 83 -3.52 2.30 -13.23
C ALA A 83 -4.40 2.52 -14.47
N PRO A 84 -4.82 1.48 -15.24
CA PRO A 84 -5.75 1.65 -16.37
C PRO A 84 -7.17 2.16 -16.02
N TYR A 85 -7.55 2.17 -14.74
CA TYR A 85 -8.80 2.83 -14.30
C TYR A 85 -8.59 4.31 -13.99
N LEU A 86 -7.35 4.75 -13.79
CA LEU A 86 -6.97 6.17 -13.66
C LEU A 86 -6.61 6.78 -15.03
N LEU A 87 -5.91 6.03 -15.87
CA LEU A 87 -5.26 6.50 -17.09
C LEU A 87 -5.76 5.71 -18.32
N PRO A 88 -5.80 6.32 -19.52
CA PRO A 88 -5.45 7.71 -19.81
C PRO A 88 -6.53 8.70 -19.33
N LYS A 89 -7.76 8.24 -19.10
CA LYS A 89 -8.86 9.03 -18.55
C LYS A 89 -9.51 8.26 -17.42
N VAL A 90 -9.75 8.95 -16.30
CA VAL A 90 -10.29 8.33 -15.09
C VAL A 90 -11.67 7.71 -15.31
N GLN A 91 -11.87 6.53 -14.76
CA GLN A 91 -13.16 5.82 -14.64
C GLN A 91 -13.72 6.03 -13.24
N LYS A 92 -14.37 7.17 -13.00
CA LYS A 92 -14.83 7.59 -11.66
C LYS A 92 -15.85 6.67 -11.01
N ASP A 93 -16.51 5.82 -11.80
CA ASP A 93 -17.43 4.77 -11.35
C ASP A 93 -16.72 3.60 -10.64
N LYS A 94 -15.39 3.47 -10.79
CA LYS A 94 -14.56 2.49 -10.09
C LYS A 94 -14.32 2.90 -8.63
N LEU A 95 -15.38 2.79 -7.84
CA LEU A 95 -15.39 2.99 -6.39
C LEU A 95 -15.71 1.67 -5.70
N TYR A 96 -14.94 1.34 -4.67
CA TYR A 96 -14.99 0.04 -4.02
C TYR A 96 -15.05 0.18 -2.51
N ASP A 97 -15.52 -0.86 -1.83
CA ASP A 97 -15.55 -0.95 -0.38
C ASP A 97 -14.49 -1.96 0.11
N ILE A 98 -13.47 -1.48 0.83
CA ILE A 98 -12.35 -2.31 1.30
C ILE A 98 -12.85 -3.38 2.25
N LYS A 99 -13.79 -3.05 3.15
CA LYS A 99 -14.33 -4.01 4.12
C LYS A 99 -14.99 -5.19 3.41
N ALA A 100 -15.88 -4.92 2.45
CA ALA A 100 -16.59 -5.94 1.69
C ALA A 100 -15.62 -6.80 0.88
N ILE A 101 -14.60 -6.20 0.27
CA ILE A 101 -13.57 -6.92 -0.48
C ILE A 101 -12.75 -7.82 0.46
N CYS A 102 -12.23 -7.29 1.55
CA CYS A 102 -11.47 -8.05 2.55
C CYS A 102 -12.29 -9.22 3.11
N ARG A 103 -13.58 -9.01 3.39
CA ARG A 103 -14.49 -10.08 3.83
C ARG A 103 -14.66 -11.17 2.79
N LYS A 104 -14.86 -10.80 1.53
CA LYS A 104 -14.99 -11.77 0.44
C LYS A 104 -13.70 -12.58 0.25
N SER A 105 -12.54 -11.96 0.43
CA SER A 105 -11.23 -12.59 0.23
C SER A 105 -10.79 -13.45 1.43
N MET A 106 -11.02 -12.98 2.66
CA MET A 106 -10.50 -13.60 3.88
C MET A 106 -11.55 -14.39 4.66
N GLY A 107 -12.84 -14.19 4.40
CA GLY A 107 -13.93 -14.75 5.19
C GLY A 107 -14.10 -14.10 6.56
N GLU A 108 -14.68 -14.86 7.48
CA GLU A 108 -14.96 -14.44 8.86
C GLU A 108 -13.67 -14.24 9.69
N GLY A 109 -13.81 -13.62 10.86
CA GLY A 109 -12.72 -13.37 11.80
C GLY A 109 -12.12 -11.96 11.70
N LYS A 110 -11.10 -11.67 12.51
CA LYS A 110 -10.42 -10.37 12.50
C LYS A 110 -9.61 -10.22 11.20
N ILE A 111 -9.53 -9.00 10.67
CA ILE A 111 -8.73 -8.68 9.49
C ILE A 111 -7.99 -7.36 9.73
N LEU A 112 -6.68 -7.37 9.52
CA LEU A 112 -5.88 -6.16 9.31
C LEU A 112 -5.63 -6.00 7.81
N ALA A 113 -5.88 -4.81 7.28
CA ALA A 113 -5.62 -4.43 5.90
C ALA A 113 -4.74 -3.17 5.87
N VAL A 114 -3.52 -3.29 5.34
CA VAL A 114 -2.56 -2.19 5.25
C VAL A 114 -2.02 -2.06 3.83
N GLY A 115 -1.89 -0.85 3.31
CA GLY A 115 -1.29 -0.66 1.98
C GLY A 115 -1.60 0.67 1.30
N ALA A 116 -1.51 0.66 -0.03
CA ALA A 116 -1.48 1.85 -0.86
C ALA A 116 -2.55 1.80 -1.96
N GLY A 117 -3.10 2.95 -2.34
CA GLY A 117 -4.04 3.04 -3.46
C GLY A 117 -4.58 4.45 -3.65
N ALA A 118 -5.55 4.63 -4.54
CA ALA A 118 -6.24 5.90 -4.64
C ALA A 118 -7.35 6.00 -3.57
N GLY A 119 -7.38 7.14 -2.87
CA GLY A 119 -8.33 7.40 -1.80
C GLY A 119 -9.76 7.60 -2.31
N PRO A 120 -10.75 7.56 -1.41
CA PRO A 120 -12.15 7.80 -1.79
C PRO A 120 -12.34 9.28 -2.14
N TYR A 121 -12.20 9.63 -3.42
CA TYR A 121 -12.42 11.00 -3.89
C TYR A 121 -13.76 11.62 -3.46
N PRO A 122 -14.89 10.87 -3.29
CA PRO A 122 -16.13 11.46 -2.77
C PRO A 122 -16.01 11.99 -1.33
N LEU A 123 -15.12 11.43 -0.50
CA LEU A 123 -14.86 11.93 0.86
C LEU A 123 -14.19 13.31 0.81
N ARG A 124 -13.29 13.52 -0.15
CA ARG A 124 -12.42 14.70 -0.22
C ARG A 124 -12.85 15.74 -1.24
N ASN A 125 -13.82 15.43 -2.09
CA ASN A 125 -14.24 16.23 -3.24
C ASN A 125 -13.09 16.54 -4.23
N THR A 126 -12.07 15.70 -4.25
CA THR A 126 -10.91 15.78 -5.14
C THR A 126 -10.21 14.43 -5.15
N ASN A 127 -9.38 14.17 -6.15
CA ASN A 127 -8.48 13.04 -6.14
C ASN A 127 -7.49 13.10 -4.96
N CYS A 128 -7.09 11.94 -4.45
CA CYS A 128 -6.15 11.84 -3.33
C CYS A 128 -5.46 10.49 -3.30
N GLU A 129 -4.26 10.46 -2.73
CA GLU A 129 -3.62 9.21 -2.32
C GLU A 129 -4.33 8.64 -1.10
N GLY A 130 -4.56 7.34 -1.06
CA GLY A 130 -5.03 6.59 0.10
C GLY A 130 -3.88 5.82 0.75
N ILE A 131 -3.67 6.04 2.04
CA ILE A 131 -2.70 5.32 2.87
C ILE A 131 -3.50 4.48 3.85
N PHE A 132 -3.72 3.22 3.51
CA PHE A 132 -4.71 2.37 4.17
C PHE A 132 -4.12 1.61 5.34
N ASN A 133 -4.81 1.67 6.47
CA ASN A 133 -4.49 1.00 7.72
C ASN A 133 -5.80 0.78 8.48
N LEU A 134 -6.47 -0.32 8.17
CA LEU A 134 -7.83 -0.63 8.59
C LEU A 134 -7.84 -1.96 9.36
N SER A 135 -8.49 -1.99 10.52
CA SER A 135 -8.83 -3.24 11.22
C SER A 135 -10.34 -3.46 11.15
N ILE A 136 -10.73 -4.69 10.86
CA ILE A 136 -12.10 -5.16 10.80
C ILE A 136 -12.24 -6.25 11.87
N SER A 137 -13.05 -6.00 12.89
CA SER A 137 -13.30 -6.97 13.97
C SER A 137 -14.09 -8.17 13.46
N ALA A 138 -14.16 -9.28 14.21
CA ALA A 138 -15.00 -10.41 13.84
C ALA A 138 -16.50 -10.05 13.77
N GLN A 139 -16.91 -8.99 14.48
CA GLN A 139 -18.26 -8.44 14.51
C GLN A 139 -18.47 -7.33 13.47
N ASP A 140 -17.56 -7.18 12.51
CA ASP A 140 -17.67 -6.22 11.42
C ASP A 140 -17.57 -4.74 11.83
N GLU A 141 -17.04 -4.48 13.03
CA GLU A 141 -16.69 -3.13 13.49
C GLU A 141 -15.38 -2.69 12.84
N ILE A 142 -15.31 -1.40 12.50
CA ILE A 142 -14.17 -0.79 11.83
C ILE A 142 -13.37 0.05 12.82
N LYS A 143 -12.06 -0.13 12.79
CA LYS A 143 -11.10 0.83 13.32
C LYS A 143 -10.19 1.29 12.18
N ASN A 144 -10.28 2.57 11.83
CA ASN A 144 -9.63 3.14 10.66
C ASN A 144 -8.52 4.10 11.08
N GLY A 145 -7.27 3.65 10.89
CA GLY A 145 -6.06 4.45 11.05
C GLY A 145 -5.51 4.96 9.73
N SER A 146 -6.34 4.97 8.68
CA SER A 146 -5.94 5.37 7.33
C SER A 146 -5.91 6.88 7.17
N TYR A 147 -5.14 7.34 6.19
CA TYR A 147 -5.07 8.74 5.79
C TYR A 147 -5.33 8.91 4.30
N THR A 148 -5.70 10.11 3.91
CA THR A 148 -5.57 10.58 2.53
C THR A 148 -4.57 11.71 2.46
N ALA A 149 -3.73 11.71 1.42
CA ALA A 149 -2.92 12.88 1.05
C ALA A 149 -3.49 13.51 -0.21
N LYS A 150 -3.69 14.83 -0.21
CA LYS A 150 -4.22 15.58 -1.36
C LYS A 150 -3.51 16.90 -1.56
N ILE A 151 -3.64 17.44 -2.78
CA ILE A 151 -3.17 18.79 -3.11
C ILE A 151 -4.22 19.83 -2.67
N THR A 152 -3.76 20.91 -2.04
CA THR A 152 -4.61 22.03 -1.59
C THR A 152 -3.96 23.38 -1.87
N GLY A 153 -4.80 24.42 -1.98
CA GLY A 153 -4.37 25.81 -2.15
C GLY A 153 -3.71 26.11 -3.49
N LEU A 154 -3.42 27.40 -3.72
CA LEU A 154 -2.80 27.89 -4.97
C LEU A 154 -1.33 27.47 -5.12
N GLN A 155 -0.65 27.18 -4.01
CA GLN A 155 0.75 26.73 -3.99
C GLN A 155 0.88 25.21 -4.19
N GLU A 156 -0.25 24.50 -4.28
CA GLU A 156 -0.31 23.04 -4.39
C GLU A 156 0.41 22.33 -3.24
N ASP A 157 0.04 22.70 -2.02
CA ASP A 157 0.56 22.10 -0.80
C ASP A 157 0.02 20.67 -0.60
N CYS A 158 0.84 19.82 0.02
CA CYS A 158 0.40 18.53 0.54
C CYS A 158 -0.42 18.73 1.82
N LEU A 159 -1.62 18.16 1.84
CA LEU A 159 -2.50 18.09 3.00
C LEU A 159 -2.85 16.63 3.31
N LEU A 160 -2.44 16.18 4.49
CA LEU A 160 -2.76 14.87 5.05
C LEU A 160 -4.01 14.97 5.94
N GLU A 161 -4.99 14.08 5.73
CA GLU A 161 -6.22 14.06 6.51
C GLU A 161 -6.62 12.62 6.90
N PRO A 162 -7.05 12.36 8.15
CA PRO A 162 -7.47 11.03 8.59
C PRO A 162 -8.79 10.62 7.95
N ILE A 163 -8.95 9.34 7.65
CA ILE A 163 -10.21 8.75 7.15
C ILE A 163 -11.04 8.27 8.35
N PRO A 164 -12.32 8.66 8.47
CA PRO A 164 -13.17 8.22 9.59
C PRO A 164 -13.51 6.73 9.50
N ASP A 165 -13.87 6.11 10.64
CA ASP A 165 -14.28 4.70 10.71
C ASP A 165 -15.49 4.36 9.83
N THR A 166 -16.33 5.36 9.53
CA THR A 166 -17.51 5.22 8.66
C THR A 166 -17.19 5.17 7.18
N GLU A 167 -15.94 5.41 6.78
CA GLU A 167 -15.50 5.42 5.39
C GLU A 167 -14.50 4.31 5.12
N THR A 168 -14.96 3.27 4.45
CA THR A 168 -14.18 2.09 4.06
C THR A 168 -13.86 2.06 2.57
N ARG A 169 -14.21 3.10 1.82
CA ARG A 169 -14.06 3.08 0.36
C ARG A 169 -12.66 3.44 -0.10
N CYS A 170 -12.32 2.94 -1.28
CA CYS A 170 -11.20 3.36 -2.11
C CYS A 170 -11.66 3.52 -3.56
N ALA A 171 -10.82 4.08 -4.42
CA ALA A 171 -11.14 4.25 -5.83
C ALA A 171 -10.02 3.67 -6.71
N LEU A 172 -10.37 3.30 -7.95
CA LEU A 172 -9.48 3.01 -9.09
C LEU A 172 -8.51 1.85 -8.93
N LEU A 173 -7.63 1.88 -7.95
CA LEU A 173 -6.56 0.92 -7.71
C LEU A 173 -6.22 0.84 -6.22
N LEU A 174 -5.87 -0.35 -5.77
CA LEU A 174 -5.52 -0.61 -4.38
C LEU A 174 -4.64 -1.87 -4.27
N ASN A 175 -3.57 -1.76 -3.49
CA ASN A 175 -2.60 -2.81 -3.20
C ASN A 175 -2.49 -2.94 -1.67
N LEU A 176 -3.03 -4.02 -1.12
CA LEU A 176 -3.04 -4.28 0.32
C LEU A 176 -2.27 -5.54 0.67
N TYR A 177 -1.61 -5.49 1.81
CA TYR A 177 -1.29 -6.64 2.62
C TYR A 177 -2.42 -6.86 3.62
N VAL A 178 -3.01 -8.06 3.60
CA VAL A 178 -4.16 -8.43 4.42
C VAL A 178 -3.79 -9.66 5.26
N CYS A 179 -4.10 -9.63 6.56
CA CYS A 179 -3.81 -10.73 7.49
C CYS A 179 -4.79 -10.72 8.67
N ARG A 180 -4.61 -11.63 9.64
CA ARG A 180 -5.41 -11.66 10.89
C ARG A 180 -4.93 -10.71 11.96
N GLY A 181 -3.83 -9.98 11.74
CA GLY A 181 -3.27 -9.06 12.74
C GLY A 181 -2.74 -9.78 13.98
N GLU A 182 -2.37 -11.05 13.84
CA GLU A 182 -1.88 -11.88 14.94
C GLU A 182 -0.41 -11.60 15.24
N PRO A 183 0.05 -11.80 16.49
CA PRO A 183 1.47 -11.79 16.80
C PRO A 183 2.15 -12.98 16.11
N GLY A 184 3.47 -12.90 15.91
CA GLY A 184 4.22 -13.97 15.29
C GLY A 184 5.57 -13.50 14.75
N PRO A 185 6.34 -14.40 14.14
CA PRO A 185 7.62 -14.03 13.54
C PRO A 185 7.41 -13.12 12.30
N VAL A 186 8.28 -12.15 12.14
CA VAL A 186 8.34 -11.23 10.98
C VAL A 186 9.79 -11.00 10.57
N LEU A 187 10.00 -10.53 9.34
CA LEU A 187 11.27 -9.98 8.88
C LEU A 187 11.43 -8.58 9.46
N LYS A 188 12.38 -8.41 10.38
CA LYS A 188 12.85 -7.10 10.83
C LYS A 188 14.06 -6.70 10.02
N ILE A 189 13.98 -5.56 9.34
CA ILE A 189 15.06 -5.02 8.53
C ILE A 189 15.47 -3.66 9.08
N ASN A 190 16.76 -3.47 9.32
CA ASN A 190 17.35 -2.17 9.58
C ASN A 190 18.40 -1.89 8.51
N CYS A 191 18.31 -0.74 7.85
CA CYS A 191 19.25 -0.34 6.80
C CYS A 191 19.61 1.13 7.00
N LYS A 192 20.91 1.46 6.96
CA LYS A 192 21.37 2.85 6.96
C LYS A 192 22.40 3.09 5.87
N LYS A 193 22.42 4.34 5.40
CA LYS A 193 23.36 4.86 4.41
C LYS A 193 23.35 4.05 3.11
N ARG A 194 22.60 4.53 2.12
CA ARG A 194 22.51 3.91 0.81
C ARG A 194 23.79 4.21 0.02
N THR A 195 24.49 3.16 -0.38
CA THR A 195 25.74 3.21 -1.15
C THR A 195 25.54 2.82 -2.62
N GLY A 196 24.44 2.14 -2.93
CA GLY A 196 24.07 1.75 -4.29
C GLY A 196 22.98 2.63 -4.90
N HIS A 197 22.57 2.28 -6.12
CA HIS A 197 21.65 3.07 -6.94
C HIS A 197 20.17 2.71 -6.72
N MET A 198 19.86 1.51 -6.20
CA MET A 198 18.48 1.07 -6.01
C MET A 198 17.88 1.67 -4.75
N ASN A 199 16.62 2.09 -4.80
CA ASN A 199 15.92 2.48 -3.58
C ASN A 199 15.63 1.27 -2.67
N PHE A 200 15.16 1.50 -1.44
CA PHE A 200 14.98 0.44 -0.45
C PHE A 200 14.06 -0.71 -0.93
N ILE A 201 12.88 -0.37 -1.45
CA ILE A 201 11.89 -1.36 -1.91
C ILE A 201 12.33 -2.03 -3.22
N GLU A 202 12.89 -1.24 -4.14
CA GLU A 202 13.43 -1.76 -5.40
C GLU A 202 14.56 -2.76 -5.15
N CYS A 203 15.47 -2.46 -4.22
CA CYS A 203 16.57 -3.34 -3.85
C CYS A 203 16.07 -4.70 -3.35
N ILE A 204 15.08 -4.68 -2.44
CA ILE A 204 14.42 -5.91 -1.94
C ILE A 204 13.78 -6.69 -3.09
N ARG A 205 12.92 -6.03 -3.87
CA ARG A 205 12.14 -6.70 -4.91
C ARG A 205 13.01 -7.28 -6.02
N LYS A 206 13.94 -6.48 -6.58
CA LYS A 206 14.83 -6.93 -7.66
C LYS A 206 15.79 -8.01 -7.18
N GLY A 207 16.33 -7.89 -5.97
CA GLY A 207 17.21 -8.92 -5.42
C GLY A 207 16.49 -10.26 -5.17
N LEU A 208 15.23 -10.23 -4.69
CA LEU A 208 14.41 -11.44 -4.56
C LEU A 208 14.13 -12.07 -5.93
N TYR A 209 13.79 -11.25 -6.93
CA TYR A 209 13.60 -11.70 -8.32
C TYR A 209 14.86 -12.36 -8.88
N GLU A 210 16.04 -11.75 -8.72
CA GLU A 210 17.31 -12.33 -9.17
C GLU A 210 17.64 -13.66 -8.48
N LYS A 211 17.35 -13.76 -7.18
CA LYS A 211 17.64 -14.94 -6.37
C LYS A 211 16.73 -16.12 -6.72
N TYR A 212 15.45 -15.86 -6.86
CA TYR A 212 14.41 -16.88 -6.97
C TYR A 212 13.93 -17.11 -8.41
N GLN A 213 14.37 -16.27 -9.35
CA GLN A 213 14.15 -16.39 -10.78
C GLN A 213 12.68 -16.57 -11.10
N ASP A 214 12.27 -17.77 -11.52
CA ASP A 214 10.90 -18.13 -11.91
C ASP A 214 9.91 -18.20 -10.73
N LYS A 215 10.42 -18.23 -9.50
CA LYS A 215 9.58 -18.35 -8.31
C LYS A 215 9.13 -16.98 -7.81
N CYS A 216 7.81 -16.80 -7.78
CA CYS A 216 7.21 -15.55 -7.33
C CYS A 216 7.20 -15.44 -5.80
N VAL A 217 7.59 -14.26 -5.30
CA VAL A 217 7.61 -13.92 -3.87
C VAL A 217 6.86 -12.61 -3.70
N GLY A 218 5.92 -12.58 -2.74
CA GLY A 218 5.20 -11.38 -2.33
C GLY A 218 5.52 -11.02 -0.89
N LEU A 219 5.77 -9.74 -0.62
CA LEU A 219 5.93 -9.21 0.73
C LEU A 219 4.96 -8.06 0.96
N GLY A 220 4.59 -7.85 2.20
CA GLY A 220 3.87 -6.65 2.63
C GLY A 220 4.04 -6.37 4.11
N GLY A 221 3.62 -5.18 4.52
CA GLY A 221 3.75 -4.71 5.89
C GLY A 221 4.08 -3.23 5.97
N LEU A 222 4.99 -2.87 6.87
CA LEU A 222 5.33 -1.51 7.25
C LEU A 222 6.84 -1.29 7.14
N PHE A 223 7.24 -0.13 6.64
CA PHE A 223 8.57 0.42 6.92
C PHE A 223 8.49 1.86 7.42
N LEU A 224 9.47 2.24 8.22
CA LEU A 224 9.70 3.56 8.73
C LEU A 224 10.95 4.10 8.05
N LEU A 225 10.83 5.24 7.37
CA LEU A 225 11.98 6.08 7.08
C LEU A 225 12.24 6.89 8.36
N LYS A 226 13.21 6.50 9.18
CA LYS A 226 13.46 7.12 10.49
C LYS A 226 14.22 8.43 10.40
N ASN A 227 15.13 8.52 9.43
CA ASN A 227 15.96 9.70 9.17
C ASN A 227 16.18 9.87 7.67
N GLY A 228 16.23 11.11 7.20
CA GLY A 228 16.41 11.46 5.79
C GLY A 228 15.18 12.10 5.14
N LYS A 229 15.12 12.02 3.81
CA LYS A 229 14.00 12.50 2.99
C LYS A 229 13.65 11.48 1.91
N ALA A 230 12.38 11.50 1.49
CA ALA A 230 11.91 10.73 0.35
C ALA A 230 11.34 11.65 -0.74
N HIS A 231 11.66 11.34 -1.98
CA HIS A 231 10.94 11.81 -3.15
C HIS A 231 9.59 11.09 -3.19
N GLN A 232 8.50 11.85 -3.11
CA GLN A 232 7.15 11.31 -3.11
C GLN A 232 6.24 12.13 -4.00
N HIS A 233 5.17 11.54 -4.50
CA HIS A 233 4.15 12.27 -5.21
C HIS A 233 2.80 12.25 -4.49
N VAL A 234 1.99 13.25 -4.81
CA VAL A 234 0.56 13.30 -4.53
C VAL A 234 -0.12 13.66 -5.84
N MET A 235 -1.11 12.87 -6.24
CA MET A 235 -1.94 13.16 -7.39
C MET A 235 -2.67 14.49 -7.23
N ARG A 236 -2.66 15.30 -8.29
CA ARG A 236 -3.59 16.44 -8.43
C ARG A 236 -5.02 15.91 -8.63
N ASP A 237 -5.99 16.82 -8.64
CA ASP A 237 -7.35 16.45 -9.06
C ASP A 237 -7.31 15.82 -10.47
N PHE A 238 -8.31 14.98 -10.77
CA PHE A 238 -8.36 14.20 -11.98
C PHE A 238 -8.15 15.08 -13.23
N SER A 239 -7.25 14.64 -14.10
CA SER A 239 -6.96 15.35 -15.34
C SER A 239 -8.22 15.52 -16.19
N ARG A 240 -8.41 16.73 -16.72
CA ARG A 240 -9.50 17.05 -17.66
C ARG A 240 -9.21 16.52 -19.06
N SER A 241 -7.94 16.35 -19.39
CA SER A 241 -7.46 15.82 -20.67
C SER A 241 -6.86 14.42 -20.47
N PRO A 242 -6.95 13.53 -21.46
CA PRO A 242 -6.28 12.23 -21.40
C PRO A 242 -4.76 12.37 -21.19
N ILE A 243 -4.18 11.49 -20.37
CA ILE A 243 -2.74 11.35 -20.14
C ILE A 243 -2.28 10.07 -20.82
N HIS A 244 -1.49 10.16 -21.88
CA HIS A 244 -1.08 9.03 -22.72
C HIS A 244 0.36 8.59 -22.50
N THR A 245 1.17 9.40 -21.82
CA THR A 245 2.60 9.17 -21.66
C THR A 245 3.08 9.36 -20.23
N GLU A 246 4.21 8.75 -19.88
CA GLU A 246 4.88 8.93 -18.59
C GLU A 246 5.27 10.40 -18.35
N SER A 247 5.65 11.13 -19.42
CA SER A 247 5.99 12.55 -19.32
C SER A 247 4.78 13.41 -18.94
N GLU A 248 3.63 13.18 -19.59
CA GLU A 248 2.38 13.86 -19.25
C GLU A 248 1.91 13.50 -17.84
N LEU A 249 2.08 12.24 -17.45
CA LEU A 249 1.75 11.78 -16.10
C LEU A 249 2.60 12.51 -15.07
N ASN A 250 3.91 12.55 -15.25
CA ASN A 250 4.83 13.22 -14.33
C ASN A 250 4.64 14.74 -14.28
N GLN A 251 4.12 15.36 -15.35
CA GLN A 251 3.70 16.77 -15.30
C GLN A 251 2.42 16.96 -14.49
N TRP A 252 1.48 16.02 -14.56
CA TRP A 252 0.23 16.04 -13.80
C TRP A 252 0.41 15.68 -12.32
N LEU A 253 1.35 14.79 -11.98
CA LEU A 253 1.71 14.46 -10.61
C LEU A 253 2.42 15.64 -9.94
N LYS A 254 2.15 15.84 -8.64
CA LYS A 254 2.87 16.83 -7.83
C LYS A 254 3.89 16.12 -6.95
N PHE A 255 5.17 16.36 -7.22
CA PHE A 255 6.27 15.77 -6.48
C PHE A 255 6.73 16.66 -5.32
N PHE A 256 7.19 16.02 -4.25
CA PHE A 256 7.70 16.64 -3.04
C PHE A 256 8.94 15.92 -2.53
N GLU A 257 9.82 16.68 -1.89
CA GLU A 257 10.86 16.17 -1.01
C GLU A 257 10.33 16.15 0.42
N MET A 258 9.88 14.99 0.90
CA MET A 258 9.23 14.86 2.20
C MET A 258 10.23 14.43 3.28
N PRO A 259 10.51 15.28 4.29
CA PRO A 259 11.43 14.98 5.37
C PRO A 259 10.76 14.31 6.58
N GLY A 260 11.61 13.81 7.48
CA GLY A 260 11.21 13.36 8.81
C GLY A 260 10.79 11.90 8.83
N THR A 261 10.19 11.47 9.93
CA THR A 261 9.74 10.08 10.05
C THR A 261 8.49 9.85 9.21
N LEU A 262 8.61 8.93 8.24
CA LEU A 262 7.52 8.49 7.38
C LEU A 262 7.17 7.04 7.67
N HIS A 263 5.89 6.78 7.91
CA HIS A 263 5.30 5.47 8.14
C HIS A 263 4.69 4.98 6.83
N ALA A 264 5.39 4.06 6.15
CA ALA A 264 5.03 3.57 4.83
C ALA A 264 4.44 2.17 4.89
N VAL A 265 3.25 2.00 4.34
CA VAL A 265 2.54 0.73 4.25
C VAL A 265 2.33 0.36 2.78
N GLY A 266 2.42 -0.93 2.48
CA GLY A 266 2.34 -1.35 1.09
C GLY A 266 2.77 -2.79 0.86
N THR A 267 2.95 -3.09 -0.42
CA THR A 267 3.24 -4.43 -0.92
C THR A 267 4.30 -4.40 -2.00
N LEU A 268 4.99 -5.51 -2.17
CA LEU A 268 5.77 -5.81 -3.37
C LEU A 268 5.54 -7.26 -3.80
N VAL A 269 5.72 -7.51 -5.09
CA VAL A 269 5.70 -8.84 -5.69
C VAL A 269 6.76 -8.90 -6.78
N THR A 270 7.46 -10.03 -6.90
CA THR A 270 8.57 -10.16 -7.85
C THR A 270 8.12 -10.30 -9.30
N HIS A 271 6.89 -10.79 -9.53
CA HIS A 271 6.37 -11.07 -10.86
C HIS A 271 4.97 -10.49 -11.06
N GLU A 272 4.70 -10.09 -12.29
CA GLU A 272 3.38 -9.61 -12.69
C GLU A 272 2.40 -10.76 -12.98
N HIS A 273 2.93 -11.88 -13.47
CA HIS A 273 2.16 -12.96 -14.09
C HIS A 273 1.12 -12.45 -15.11
N ASP A 274 0.10 -13.23 -15.43
CA ASP A 274 -1.05 -12.84 -16.26
C ASP A 274 -2.10 -12.02 -15.46
N LEU A 275 -1.77 -11.65 -14.22
CA LEU A 275 -2.65 -10.96 -13.28
C LEU A 275 -2.55 -9.42 -13.37
N ASP A 276 -1.64 -8.89 -14.18
CA ASP A 276 -1.45 -7.45 -14.37
C ASP A 276 -1.18 -6.70 -13.05
N LEU A 277 -0.29 -7.27 -12.22
CA LEU A 277 0.02 -6.80 -10.87
C LEU A 277 0.89 -5.55 -10.85
N ARG A 278 0.73 -4.76 -9.78
CA ARG A 278 1.65 -3.67 -9.45
C ARG A 278 2.81 -4.24 -8.63
N LEU A 279 4.00 -4.28 -9.22
CA LEU A 279 5.17 -4.98 -8.64
C LEU A 279 5.65 -4.40 -7.30
N GLN A 280 5.41 -3.13 -7.05
CA GLN A 280 5.67 -2.48 -5.77
C GLN A 280 4.74 -1.29 -5.63
N HIS A 281 4.17 -1.09 -4.45
CA HIS A 281 3.33 0.06 -4.18
C HIS A 281 3.33 0.36 -2.69
N PHE A 282 3.91 1.50 -2.31
CA PHE A 282 3.97 1.95 -0.93
C PHE A 282 3.55 3.41 -0.84
N HIS A 283 2.59 3.68 0.03
CA HIS A 283 2.25 5.03 0.42
C HIS A 283 2.70 5.26 1.86
N SER A 284 3.07 6.49 2.17
CA SER A 284 3.51 6.87 3.52
C SER A 284 2.72 8.02 4.08
N PHE A 285 2.73 8.13 5.41
CA PHE A 285 2.25 9.29 6.15
C PHE A 285 3.27 9.68 7.22
N SER A 286 3.27 10.95 7.63
CA SER A 286 4.01 11.44 8.78
C SER A 286 3.06 11.82 9.90
N ARG A 287 3.61 12.08 11.09
CA ARG A 287 2.86 12.74 12.18
C ARG A 287 2.69 14.25 12.00
N THR A 288 3.16 14.78 10.88
CA THR A 288 2.99 16.18 10.48
C THR A 288 2.03 16.22 9.28
N LYS A 289 2.34 17.00 8.24
CA LYS A 289 1.44 17.18 7.08
C LYS A 289 1.75 16.26 5.89
N TRP A 290 2.79 15.45 5.98
CA TRP A 290 3.33 14.75 4.81
C TRP A 290 2.66 13.40 4.63
N GLY A 291 2.34 13.08 3.38
CA GLY A 291 2.02 11.74 2.96
C GLY A 291 1.84 11.68 1.46
N GLY A 292 1.85 10.47 0.91
CA GLY A 292 1.73 10.26 -0.53
C GLY A 292 2.44 8.99 -0.96
N HIS A 293 2.72 8.92 -2.25
CA HIS A 293 3.33 7.76 -2.90
C HIS A 293 4.86 7.81 -2.84
N TYR A 294 5.48 6.77 -2.29
CA TYR A 294 6.94 6.67 -2.17
C TYR A 294 7.60 6.26 -3.48
N HIS A 295 8.60 7.05 -3.92
CA HIS A 295 9.48 6.68 -5.04
C HIS A 295 10.83 6.17 -4.55
N TYR A 296 11.62 7.03 -3.90
CA TYR A 296 12.98 6.73 -3.43
C TYR A 296 13.45 7.73 -2.38
N ASP A 297 14.50 7.40 -1.63
CA ASP A 297 15.19 8.39 -0.79
C ASP A 297 16.09 9.34 -1.58
N THR A 298 16.25 10.55 -1.07
CA THR A 298 17.08 11.61 -1.68
C THR A 298 18.23 12.06 -0.79
N THR A 299 18.41 11.44 0.37
CA THR A 299 19.51 11.70 1.31
C THR A 299 20.28 10.40 1.59
N PRO A 300 20.92 9.80 0.57
CA PRO A 300 21.51 8.46 0.67
C PRO A 300 22.51 8.33 1.80
N ASP A 301 23.30 9.37 2.09
CA ASP A 301 24.35 9.31 3.13
C ASP A 301 23.80 9.20 4.56
N THR A 302 22.59 9.70 4.80
CA THR A 302 22.00 9.79 6.14
C THR A 302 20.71 8.99 6.30
N ILE A 303 20.22 8.37 5.22
CA ILE A 303 18.96 7.61 5.23
C ILE A 303 19.01 6.47 6.26
N GLU A 304 17.92 6.30 7.00
CA GLU A 304 17.73 5.19 7.94
C GLU A 304 16.34 4.59 7.77
N TYR A 305 16.29 3.28 7.57
CA TYR A 305 15.09 2.48 7.45
C TYR A 305 14.98 1.47 8.60
N GLU A 306 13.75 1.28 9.07
CA GLU A 306 13.34 0.15 9.91
C GLU A 306 12.07 -0.45 9.31
N ALA A 307 12.05 -1.74 9.00
CA ALA A 307 10.90 -2.38 8.38
C ALA A 307 10.50 -3.66 9.09
N TYR A 308 9.20 -3.95 9.04
CA TYR A 308 8.55 -5.17 9.47
C TYR A 308 7.72 -5.69 8.30
N PHE A 309 8.19 -6.77 7.69
CA PHE A 309 7.50 -7.42 6.58
C PHE A 309 7.18 -8.87 6.91
N ASN A 310 6.17 -9.40 6.24
CA ASN A 310 5.90 -10.82 6.21
C ASN A 310 5.81 -11.30 4.75
N VAL A 311 6.00 -12.60 4.56
CA VAL A 311 5.85 -13.26 3.26
C VAL A 311 4.38 -13.61 3.07
N ALA A 312 3.82 -13.21 1.94
CA ALA A 312 2.44 -13.56 1.62
C ALA A 312 2.35 -15.01 1.11
N GLU A 313 1.32 -15.72 1.55
CA GLU A 313 1.01 -17.11 1.17
C GLU A 313 0.17 -17.17 -0.11
N ARG A 314 -0.59 -16.11 -0.41
CA ARG A 314 -1.39 -15.99 -1.64
C ARG A 314 -1.58 -14.55 -2.09
N ILE A 315 -2.09 -14.39 -3.31
CA ILE A 315 -2.57 -13.11 -3.85
C ILE A 315 -4.00 -13.25 -4.36
N VAL A 316 -4.81 -12.23 -4.06
CA VAL A 316 -6.19 -12.10 -4.53
C VAL A 316 -6.29 -10.92 -5.49
N ARG A 317 -6.68 -11.20 -6.72
CA ARG A 317 -6.85 -10.19 -7.78
C ARG A 317 -8.33 -9.87 -7.96
N VAL A 318 -8.70 -8.62 -7.74
CA VAL A 318 -10.08 -8.12 -7.81
C VAL A 318 -10.22 -7.10 -8.95
N ASP A 319 -11.23 -7.30 -9.80
CA ASP A 319 -11.59 -6.38 -10.88
C ASP A 319 -10.42 -5.95 -11.79
N LYS A 320 -9.65 -6.93 -12.26
CA LYS A 320 -8.53 -6.70 -13.18
C LYS A 320 -9.00 -5.92 -14.43
N PRO A 321 -8.32 -4.83 -14.83
CA PRO A 321 -8.65 -4.11 -16.05
C PRO A 321 -8.63 -5.03 -17.28
N LYS A 322 -9.69 -4.97 -18.10
CA LYS A 322 -9.78 -5.73 -19.35
C LYS A 322 -8.81 -5.22 -20.42
N THR A 323 -8.56 -3.91 -20.40
CA THR A 323 -7.58 -3.23 -21.25
C THR A 323 -6.55 -2.62 -20.33
N THR A 324 -5.27 -2.86 -20.61
CA THR A 324 -4.17 -2.41 -19.76
C THR A 324 -3.10 -1.66 -20.55
N HIS A 325 -2.24 -0.95 -19.83
CA HIS A 325 -1.02 -0.30 -20.31
C HIS A 325 0.07 -0.42 -19.24
N LYS A 326 1.33 -0.20 -19.62
CA LYS A 326 2.50 -0.42 -18.73
C LYS A 326 3.09 0.85 -18.10
N PHE A 327 2.61 2.03 -18.49
CA PHE A 327 3.05 3.31 -17.90
C PHE A 327 2.20 3.68 -16.66
N GLY A 328 2.68 4.60 -15.83
CA GLY A 328 2.02 5.00 -14.58
C GLY A 328 2.01 3.93 -13.51
N ARG A 329 3.09 3.16 -13.45
CA ARG A 329 3.31 2.07 -12.48
C ARG A 329 4.56 2.25 -11.63
N ASP A 330 5.18 3.42 -11.68
CA ASP A 330 6.29 3.81 -10.83
C ASP A 330 5.80 4.12 -9.42
#